data_AF-A0A7W7CGG5-F1
#
_entry.id   AF-A0A7W7CGG5-F1
#
_cell.length_a   1.000
_cell.length_b   1.000
_cell.length_c   1.000
_cell.angle_alpha   90.00
_cell.angle_beta   90.00
_cell.angle_gamma   90.00
#
_symmetry.space_group_name_H-M   'P 1'
#
loop_
_entity.id
_entity.type
_entity.pdbx_description
1 polymer ?
#
loop_
_entity_poly.entity_id
_entity_poly.type
_entity_poly.pdbx_seq_one_letter_code
_entity_poly.pdbx_strand_id
1 'polypeptide(L)'
;MLSQLADISELGGILAQNSPHDVGVRQVAALSARLAYAMMCFTLVWGVLTATGWVRRTTSRQALRSGHMMLAVMTIAFGALHGFAFIFATDIDFGVVKIMVPFAEGGFARHAAGIIGLQLMTAVAISVAVRRWLVYRTWLRFHQLGYLAVGLTVVHAWLGAAANGNLALLQTAGITLVVPVITLTALRFLPPRLLTKVGLVSAEPAVQPVAQQDPAAPPNPRAGKVGVSVDNERCQRYGICETAAPEVFQLVEDGRLRYDTSPHAQFATQAKAAARCCPMRAITVQERGVK
;
A
#
# COMPACT_ATOMS: atom_id res chain seq x y z
N MET A 1 2.18 -7.22 64.01
CA MET A 1 1.30 -6.63 62.97
C MET A 1 1.98 -5.48 62.21
N LEU A 2 2.70 -4.57 62.88
CA LEU A 2 3.47 -3.51 62.20
C LEU A 2 4.76 -4.01 61.51
N SER A 3 5.44 -5.03 62.05
CA SER A 3 6.63 -5.63 61.41
C SER A 3 6.29 -6.36 60.10
N GLN A 4 5.15 -7.05 60.05
CA GLN A 4 4.67 -7.77 58.87
C GLN A 4 4.25 -6.85 57.71
N LEU A 5 3.87 -5.60 58.00
CA LEU A 5 3.55 -4.59 56.98
C LEU A 5 4.81 -3.94 56.40
N ALA A 6 5.89 -3.85 57.18
CA ALA A 6 7.19 -3.39 56.70
C ALA A 6 7.79 -4.40 55.70
N ASP A 7 7.71 -5.70 55.99
CA ASP A 7 8.18 -6.76 55.09
C ASP A 7 7.40 -6.81 53.75
N ILE A 8 6.09 -6.50 53.76
CA ILE A 8 5.28 -6.43 52.52
C ILE A 8 5.61 -5.17 51.71
N SER A 9 5.98 -4.07 52.38
CA SER A 9 6.42 -2.84 51.70
C SER A 9 7.81 -2.98 51.07
N GLU A 10 8.73 -3.71 51.73
CA GLU A 10 10.04 -4.03 51.16
C GLU A 10 9.95 -5.09 50.06
N LEU A 11 9.10 -6.13 50.21
CA LEU A 11 8.81 -7.06 49.09
C LEU A 11 8.14 -6.34 47.91
N GLY A 12 7.25 -5.38 48.19
CA GLY A 12 6.62 -4.53 47.17
C GLY A 12 7.61 -3.58 46.47
N GLY A 13 8.65 -3.12 47.20
CA GLY A 13 9.74 -2.32 46.66
C GLY A 13 10.73 -3.12 45.81
N ILE A 14 10.98 -4.39 46.16
CA ILE A 14 11.90 -5.29 45.43
C ILE A 14 11.25 -5.86 44.15
N LEU A 15 9.92 -6.03 44.13
CA LEU A 15 9.18 -6.54 42.96
C LEU A 15 8.77 -5.47 41.94
N ALA A 16 9.04 -4.19 42.22
CA ALA A 16 8.63 -3.07 41.38
C ALA A 16 9.78 -2.11 40.98
N GLN A 17 11.04 -2.55 41.03
CA GLN A 17 12.13 -1.83 40.38
C GLN A 17 12.09 -2.08 38.86
N ASN A 18 11.06 -1.59 38.18
CA ASN A 18 11.17 -1.37 36.73
C ASN A 18 12.24 -0.30 36.54
N SER A 19 13.26 -0.57 35.72
CA SER A 19 14.27 0.44 35.44
C SER A 19 13.56 1.69 34.85
N PRO A 20 13.85 2.93 35.31
CA PRO A 20 13.27 4.13 34.71
C PRO A 20 13.54 4.24 33.20
N HIS A 21 14.62 3.60 32.73
CA HIS A 21 14.99 3.47 31.33
C HIS A 21 13.99 2.60 30.53
N ASP A 22 13.54 1.49 31.10
CA ASP A 22 12.63 0.54 30.45
C ASP A 22 11.23 1.11 30.22
N VAL A 23 10.83 2.11 31.01
CA VAL A 23 9.59 2.86 30.76
C VAL A 23 9.64 3.56 29.40
N GLY A 24 10.76 4.22 29.07
CA GLY A 24 10.97 4.87 27.78
C GLY A 24 10.99 3.88 26.63
N VAL A 25 11.72 2.77 26.78
CA VAL A 25 11.79 1.69 25.78
C VAL A 25 10.41 1.12 25.49
N ARG A 26 9.61 0.82 26.52
CA ARG A 26 8.24 0.30 26.37
C ARG A 26 7.31 1.31 25.70
N GLN A 27 7.46 2.60 25.98
CA GLN A 27 6.67 3.65 25.31
C GLN A 27 7.00 3.74 23.81
N VAL A 28 8.29 3.73 23.46
CA VAL A 28 8.75 3.73 22.06
C VAL A 28 8.25 2.48 21.33
N ALA A 29 8.40 1.31 21.95
CA ALA A 29 7.92 0.04 21.39
C ALA A 29 6.39 0.05 21.19
N ALA A 30 5.62 0.59 22.13
CA ALA A 30 4.16 0.66 22.02
C ALA A 30 3.70 1.67 20.95
N LEU A 31 4.32 2.84 20.87
CA LEU A 31 3.95 3.86 19.88
C LEU A 31 4.31 3.40 18.46
N SER A 32 5.53 2.88 18.26
CA SER A 32 5.96 2.33 16.98
C SER A 32 5.09 1.16 16.53
N ALA A 33 4.65 0.27 17.45
CA ALA A 33 3.71 -0.80 17.12
C ALA A 33 2.37 -0.29 16.59
N ARG A 34 1.79 0.72 17.25
CA ARG A 34 0.50 1.30 16.84
C ARG A 34 0.60 1.98 15.48
N LEU A 35 1.67 2.74 15.26
CA LEU A 35 1.94 3.37 13.96
C LEU A 35 2.17 2.31 12.87
N ALA A 36 2.96 1.27 13.14
CA ALA A 36 3.18 0.16 12.21
C ALA A 36 1.86 -0.51 11.82
N TYR A 37 1.01 -0.84 12.80
CA TYR A 37 -0.29 -1.49 12.57
C TYR A 37 -1.23 -0.62 11.72
N ALA A 38 -1.33 0.67 12.02
CA ALA A 38 -2.16 1.59 11.24
C ALA A 38 -1.65 1.73 9.80
N MET A 39 -0.35 1.99 9.64
CA MET A 39 0.27 2.12 8.31
C MET A 39 0.17 0.81 7.52
N MET A 40 0.24 -0.35 8.17
CA MET A 40 0.09 -1.65 7.53
C MET A 40 -1.33 -1.84 6.98
N CYS A 41 -2.36 -1.51 7.79
CA CYS A 41 -3.75 -1.56 7.36
C CYS A 41 -3.96 -0.64 6.14
N PHE A 42 -3.46 0.61 6.21
CA PHE A 42 -3.52 1.53 5.07
C PHE A 42 -2.74 1.01 3.87
N THR A 43 -1.56 0.43 4.05
CA THR A 43 -0.74 -0.16 2.97
C THR A 43 -1.53 -1.19 2.19
N LEU A 44 -2.25 -2.08 2.89
CA LEU A 44 -3.02 -3.13 2.25
C LEU A 44 -4.26 -2.60 1.55
N VAL A 45 -4.98 -1.66 2.16
CA VAL A 45 -6.09 -0.93 1.52
C VAL A 45 -5.60 -0.27 0.23
N TRP A 46 -4.51 0.49 0.30
CA TRP A 46 -3.91 1.16 -0.86
C TRP A 46 -3.46 0.18 -1.94
N GLY A 47 -2.90 -0.98 -1.54
CA GLY A 47 -2.49 -2.04 -2.45
C GLY A 47 -3.68 -2.67 -3.19
N VAL A 48 -4.82 -2.86 -2.51
CA VAL A 48 -6.07 -3.30 -3.15
C VAL A 48 -6.57 -2.25 -4.14
N LEU A 49 -6.66 -0.97 -3.73
CA LEU A 49 -7.11 0.12 -4.59
C LEU A 49 -6.22 0.32 -5.82
N THR A 50 -4.90 0.14 -5.66
CA THR A 50 -3.94 0.23 -6.77
C THR A 50 -4.16 -0.90 -7.78
N ALA A 51 -4.49 -2.11 -7.32
CA ALA A 51 -4.65 -3.26 -8.20
C ALA A 51 -6.04 -3.32 -8.87
N THR A 52 -7.10 -2.87 -8.18
CA THR A 52 -8.47 -2.89 -8.72
C THR A 52 -8.81 -1.64 -9.53
N GLY A 53 -8.17 -0.50 -9.24
CA GLY A 53 -8.44 0.77 -9.91
C GLY A 53 -9.78 1.41 -9.58
N TRP A 54 -10.45 0.99 -8.49
CA TRP A 54 -11.78 1.50 -8.12
C TRP A 54 -11.85 3.02 -7.88
N VAL A 55 -10.74 3.66 -7.51
CA VAL A 55 -10.68 5.09 -7.14
C VAL A 55 -10.04 5.94 -8.26
N ARG A 56 -9.93 5.41 -9.48
CA ARG A 56 -9.27 6.10 -10.61
C ARG A 56 -9.94 7.41 -11.06
N ARG A 57 -11.22 7.63 -10.72
CA ARG A 57 -11.92 8.88 -11.03
C ARG A 57 -11.45 10.05 -10.16
N THR A 58 -10.98 9.78 -8.94
CA THR A 58 -10.59 10.82 -7.97
C THR A 58 -9.09 10.82 -7.65
N THR A 59 -8.37 9.73 -7.91
CA THR A 59 -6.94 9.63 -7.60
C THR A 59 -6.14 9.03 -8.76
N SER A 60 -4.99 9.64 -9.07
CA SER A 60 -4.12 9.18 -10.16
C SER A 60 -3.46 7.83 -9.83
N ARG A 61 -3.15 7.03 -10.88
CA ARG A 61 -2.48 5.73 -10.72
C ARG A 61 -1.13 5.86 -10.00
N GLN A 62 -0.38 6.92 -10.28
CA GLN A 62 0.90 7.17 -9.62
C GLN A 62 0.72 7.55 -8.15
N ALA A 63 -0.28 8.38 -7.81
CA ALA A 63 -0.52 8.73 -6.41
C ALA A 63 -0.89 7.49 -5.58
N LEU A 64 -1.70 6.58 -6.13
CA LEU A 64 -1.98 5.30 -5.49
C LEU A 64 -0.71 4.46 -5.33
N ARG A 65 0.07 4.29 -6.40
CA ARG A 65 1.32 3.51 -6.35
C ARG A 65 2.33 4.09 -5.37
N SER A 66 2.63 5.38 -5.45
CA SER A 66 3.58 6.06 -4.56
C SER A 66 3.10 6.05 -3.11
N GLY A 67 1.80 6.23 -2.87
CA GLY A 67 1.20 6.12 -1.55
C GLY A 67 1.38 4.72 -0.95
N HIS A 68 1.08 3.68 -1.73
CA HIS A 68 1.33 2.29 -1.30
C HIS A 68 2.81 2.05 -0.96
N MET A 69 3.74 2.53 -1.79
CA MET A 69 5.18 2.37 -1.53
C MET A 69 5.63 3.09 -0.25
N MET A 70 5.20 4.33 -0.03
CA MET A 70 5.54 5.10 1.17
C MET A 70 5.00 4.44 2.43
N LEU A 71 3.71 4.04 2.42
CA LEU A 71 3.08 3.35 3.54
C LEU A 71 3.78 2.01 3.84
N ALA A 72 4.13 1.23 2.81
CA ALA A 72 4.83 -0.05 2.98
C ALA A 72 6.21 0.12 3.65
N VAL A 73 7.00 1.11 3.21
CA VAL A 73 8.32 1.38 3.81
C VAL A 73 8.15 1.84 5.26
N MET A 74 7.19 2.73 5.56
CA MET A 74 6.92 3.17 6.93
C MET A 74 6.45 2.02 7.82
N THR A 75 5.60 1.12 7.33
CA THR A 75 5.18 -0.09 8.06
C THR A 75 6.36 -0.96 8.45
N ILE A 76 7.27 -1.24 7.52
CA ILE A 76 8.45 -2.06 7.79
C ILE A 76 9.40 -1.34 8.77
N ALA A 77 9.61 -0.04 8.58
CA ALA A 77 10.48 0.75 9.47
C ALA A 77 9.96 0.80 10.90
N PHE A 78 8.67 1.11 11.11
CA PHE A 78 8.07 1.12 12.45
C PHE A 78 7.95 -0.29 13.05
N GLY A 79 7.68 -1.31 12.24
CA GLY A 79 7.67 -2.70 12.70
C GLY A 79 9.05 -3.18 13.15
N ALA A 80 10.11 -2.82 12.42
CA ALA A 80 11.48 -3.07 12.82
C ALA A 80 11.83 -2.30 14.11
N LEU A 81 11.51 -1.01 14.18
CA LEU A 81 11.73 -0.21 15.40
C LEU A 81 11.02 -0.82 16.62
N HIS A 82 9.79 -1.29 16.46
CA HIS A 82 9.03 -1.98 17.51
C HIS A 82 9.77 -3.22 18.05
N GLY A 83 10.24 -4.10 17.14
CA GLY A 83 10.96 -5.31 17.53
C GLY A 83 12.34 -5.04 18.14
N PHE A 84 13.12 -4.16 17.50
CA PHE A 84 14.49 -3.85 17.93
C PHE A 84 14.56 -2.99 19.19
N ALA A 85 13.51 -2.22 19.53
CA ALA A 85 13.46 -1.47 20.77
C ALA A 85 13.69 -2.38 21.99
N PHE A 86 13.22 -3.63 21.94
CA PHE A 86 13.37 -4.59 23.05
C PHE A 86 14.80 -5.03 23.33
N ILE A 87 15.77 -4.81 22.42
CA ILE A 87 17.20 -5.05 22.71
C ILE A 87 17.69 -4.15 23.84
N PHE A 88 17.08 -2.97 23.97
CA PHE A 88 17.46 -1.97 24.96
C PHE A 88 16.71 -2.13 26.29
N ALA A 89 15.79 -3.09 26.41
CA ALA A 89 15.10 -3.36 27.66
C ALA A 89 16.00 -4.20 28.58
N THR A 90 16.07 -3.83 29.86
CA THR A 90 16.84 -4.53 30.88
C THR A 90 16.01 -5.51 31.70
N ASP A 91 14.71 -5.24 31.82
CA ASP A 91 13.77 -6.04 32.64
C ASP A 91 13.38 -7.35 31.95
N ILE A 92 13.59 -7.45 30.63
CA ILE A 92 13.25 -8.61 29.82
C ILE A 92 14.44 -8.99 28.94
N ASP A 93 14.89 -10.24 29.04
CA ASP A 93 15.95 -10.74 28.16
C ASP A 93 15.39 -11.04 26.77
N PHE A 94 15.50 -10.05 25.88
CA PHE A 94 15.05 -10.10 24.49
C PHE A 94 16.20 -9.75 23.53
N GLY A 95 17.23 -10.61 23.52
CA GLY A 95 18.39 -10.45 22.65
C GLY A 95 18.09 -10.56 21.14
N VAL A 96 19.09 -10.25 20.32
CA VAL A 96 19.01 -10.22 18.84
C VAL A 96 18.49 -11.53 18.26
N VAL A 97 18.88 -12.67 18.83
CA VAL A 97 18.46 -14.01 18.35
C VAL A 97 16.96 -14.19 18.49
N LYS A 98 16.37 -13.79 19.62
CA LYS A 98 14.91 -13.85 19.87
C LYS A 98 14.10 -12.96 18.93
N ILE A 99 14.71 -11.91 18.39
CA ILE A 99 14.07 -10.98 17.43
C ILE A 99 14.17 -11.52 15.99
N MET A 100 15.27 -12.21 15.66
CA MET A 100 15.54 -12.64 14.29
C MET A 100 15.07 -14.05 13.97
N VAL A 101 15.02 -14.94 14.96
CA VAL A 101 14.73 -16.36 14.75
C VAL A 101 13.37 -16.69 15.39
N PRO A 102 12.35 -17.05 14.59
CA PRO A 102 11.07 -17.50 15.12
C PRO A 102 11.25 -18.69 16.07
N PHE A 103 10.54 -18.68 17.20
CA PHE A 103 10.59 -19.74 18.23
C PHE A 103 11.96 -19.96 18.90
N ALA A 104 12.92 -19.04 18.71
CA ALA A 104 14.19 -19.12 19.42
C ALA A 104 14.00 -19.24 20.94
N GLU A 105 14.76 -20.14 21.55
CA GLU A 105 14.76 -20.39 23.00
C GLU A 105 13.37 -20.70 23.59
N GLY A 106 12.50 -21.37 22.83
CA GLY A 106 11.14 -21.69 23.28
C GLY A 106 10.17 -20.51 23.20
N GLY A 107 10.47 -19.50 22.37
CA GLY A 107 9.67 -18.30 22.22
C GLY A 107 8.20 -18.55 21.85
N PHE A 108 7.31 -17.70 22.37
CA PHE A 108 5.86 -17.82 22.15
C PHE A 108 5.46 -17.67 20.67
N ALA A 109 4.42 -18.42 20.27
CA ALA A 109 3.85 -18.36 18.92
C ALA A 109 3.43 -16.95 18.49
N ARG A 110 2.95 -16.12 19.43
CA ARG A 110 2.63 -14.72 19.16
C ARG A 110 3.85 -13.93 18.67
N HIS A 111 5.04 -14.15 19.22
CA HIS A 111 6.26 -13.45 18.80
C HIS A 111 6.73 -13.99 17.44
N ALA A 112 6.72 -15.32 17.26
CA ALA A 112 7.05 -15.96 15.99
C ALA A 112 6.20 -15.42 14.82
N ALA A 113 4.89 -15.22 15.02
CA ALA A 113 4.01 -14.63 14.01
C ALA A 113 4.46 -13.21 13.59
N GLY A 114 4.88 -12.37 14.56
CA GLY A 114 5.38 -11.02 14.28
C GLY A 114 6.69 -11.04 13.50
N ILE A 115 7.63 -11.92 13.90
CA ILE A 115 8.94 -12.09 13.26
C ILE A 115 8.76 -12.55 11.80
N ILE A 116 8.02 -13.64 11.59
CA ILE A 116 7.77 -14.19 10.24
C ILE A 116 7.04 -13.16 9.39
N GLY A 117 6.05 -12.47 9.94
CA GLY A 117 5.31 -11.42 9.25
C GLY A 117 6.21 -10.28 8.77
N LEU A 118 7.05 -9.72 9.65
CA LEU A 118 7.97 -8.63 9.30
C LEU A 118 9.05 -9.07 8.29
N GLN A 119 9.59 -10.28 8.45
CA GLN A 119 10.55 -10.86 7.51
C GLN A 119 9.94 -11.04 6.13
N LEU A 120 8.71 -11.56 6.07
CA LEU A 120 8.00 -11.75 4.81
C LEU A 120 7.67 -10.40 4.14
N MET A 121 7.24 -9.38 4.90
CA MET A 121 7.08 -8.02 4.38
C MET A 121 8.38 -7.45 3.81
N THR A 122 9.50 -7.65 4.52
CA THR A 122 10.82 -7.21 4.08
C THR A 122 11.26 -7.94 2.81
N ALA A 123 11.07 -9.25 2.75
CA ALA A 123 11.36 -10.04 1.56
C ALA A 123 10.51 -9.60 0.36
N VAL A 124 9.22 -9.34 0.58
CA VAL A 124 8.32 -8.79 -0.45
C VAL A 124 8.82 -7.41 -0.91
N ALA A 125 9.23 -6.52 -0.01
CA ALA A 125 9.77 -5.21 -0.38
C ALA A 125 11.06 -5.33 -1.21
N ILE A 126 11.99 -6.20 -0.81
CA ILE A 126 13.21 -6.51 -1.57
C ILE A 126 12.84 -7.03 -2.97
N SER A 127 11.84 -7.91 -3.08
CA SER A 127 11.38 -8.43 -4.38
C SER A 127 10.93 -7.32 -5.35
N VAL A 128 10.39 -6.20 -4.85
CA VAL A 128 9.99 -5.05 -5.67
C VAL A 128 11.21 -4.31 -6.23
N ALA A 129 12.30 -4.22 -5.46
CA ALA A 129 13.55 -3.60 -5.89
C ALA A 129 14.25 -4.42 -6.97
N VAL A 130 14.24 -5.75 -6.83
CA VAL A 130 14.88 -6.69 -7.77
C VAL A 130 13.96 -7.14 -8.91
N ARG A 131 12.72 -6.63 -8.97
CA ARG A 131 11.66 -7.08 -9.90
C ARG A 131 12.08 -7.10 -11.37
N ARG A 132 13.02 -6.22 -11.78
CA ARG A 132 13.50 -6.13 -13.17
C ARG A 132 14.19 -7.40 -13.67
N TRP A 133 14.61 -8.26 -12.75
CA TRP A 133 15.29 -9.52 -13.05
C TRP A 133 14.39 -10.75 -12.83
N LEU A 134 13.14 -10.55 -12.41
CA LEU A 134 12.22 -11.63 -12.09
C LEU A 134 11.12 -11.72 -13.15
N VAL A 135 10.68 -12.95 -13.45
CA VAL A 135 9.51 -13.17 -14.29
C VAL A 135 8.28 -12.60 -13.59
N TYR A 136 7.53 -11.74 -14.27
CA TYR A 136 6.40 -11.00 -13.70
C TYR A 136 5.39 -11.89 -12.97
N ARG A 137 5.03 -13.05 -13.53
CA ARG A 137 4.08 -13.98 -12.91
C ARG A 137 4.58 -14.54 -11.57
N THR A 138 5.85 -14.93 -11.52
CA THR A 138 6.48 -15.46 -10.31
C THR A 138 6.62 -14.36 -9.26
N TRP A 139 7.08 -13.17 -9.69
CA TRP A 139 7.18 -12.00 -8.84
C TRP A 139 5.81 -11.63 -8.24
N LEU A 140 4.74 -11.63 -9.03
CA LEU A 140 3.40 -11.30 -8.57
C LEU A 140 2.91 -12.29 -7.51
N ARG A 141 3.10 -13.61 -7.72
CA ARG A 141 2.77 -14.64 -6.73
C ARG A 141 3.55 -14.46 -5.44
N PHE A 142 4.83 -14.13 -5.54
CA PHE A 142 5.66 -13.85 -4.36
C PHE A 142 5.18 -12.60 -3.63
N HIS A 143 4.86 -11.52 -4.35
CA HIS A 143 4.33 -10.29 -3.77
C HIS A 143 2.99 -10.51 -3.06
N GLN A 144 2.16 -11.45 -3.56
CA GLN A 144 0.90 -11.85 -2.90
C GLN A 144 1.11 -12.52 -1.53
N LEU A 145 2.31 -13.04 -1.23
CA LEU A 145 2.63 -13.47 0.14
C LEU A 145 2.55 -12.32 1.16
N GLY A 146 2.54 -11.07 0.70
CA GLY A 146 2.23 -9.91 1.55
C GLY A 146 0.88 -10.02 2.27
N TYR A 147 -0.13 -10.69 1.70
CA TYR A 147 -1.40 -10.96 2.39
C TYR A 147 -1.21 -11.85 3.62
N LEU A 148 -0.41 -12.91 3.48
CA LEU A 148 -0.05 -13.80 4.59
C LEU A 148 0.76 -13.04 5.63
N ALA A 149 1.71 -12.21 5.20
CA ALA A 149 2.54 -11.41 6.09
C ALA A 149 1.67 -10.48 6.97
N VAL A 150 0.71 -9.77 6.37
CA VAL A 150 -0.25 -8.92 7.11
C VAL A 150 -1.12 -9.75 8.05
N GLY A 151 -1.59 -10.92 7.63
CA GLY A 151 -2.37 -11.81 8.50
C GLY A 151 -1.59 -12.22 9.76
N LEU A 152 -0.33 -12.61 9.59
CA LEU A 152 0.55 -13.00 10.71
C LEU A 152 0.81 -11.83 11.67
N THR A 153 1.06 -10.62 11.17
CA THR A 153 1.30 -9.45 12.03
C THR A 153 0.02 -8.96 12.74
N VAL A 154 -1.16 -9.11 12.12
CA VAL A 154 -2.45 -8.87 12.81
C VAL A 154 -2.63 -9.86 13.96
N VAL A 155 -2.38 -11.15 13.72
CA VAL A 155 -2.44 -12.19 14.76
C VAL A 155 -1.46 -11.88 15.90
N HIS A 156 -0.23 -11.49 15.57
CA HIS A 156 0.76 -11.02 16.55
C HIS A 156 0.23 -9.85 17.40
N ALA A 157 -0.33 -8.82 16.76
CA ALA A 157 -0.84 -7.65 17.45
C ALA A 157 -2.03 -7.99 18.36
N TRP A 158 -2.96 -8.83 17.91
CA TRP A 158 -4.13 -9.23 18.69
C TRP A 158 -3.77 -10.14 19.87
N LEU A 159 -2.93 -11.16 19.66
CA LEU A 159 -2.45 -12.02 20.74
C LEU A 159 -1.61 -11.21 21.75
N GLY A 160 -0.83 -10.23 21.27
CA GLY A 160 -0.12 -9.27 22.11
C GLY A 160 -1.08 -8.42 22.95
N ALA A 161 -2.11 -7.82 22.35
CA ALA A 161 -3.09 -7.01 23.07
C ALA A 161 -3.87 -7.82 24.12
N ALA A 162 -4.31 -9.03 23.75
CA ALA A 162 -5.02 -9.94 24.65
C ALA A 162 -4.17 -10.33 25.86
N ALA A 163 -2.91 -10.70 25.64
CA ALA A 163 -2.02 -11.13 26.71
C ALA A 163 -1.54 -9.98 27.62
N ASN A 164 -1.60 -8.73 27.16
CA ASN A 164 -1.31 -7.55 27.96
C ASN A 164 -2.57 -6.97 28.63
N GLY A 165 -3.73 -7.64 28.54
CA GLY A 165 -4.99 -7.20 29.15
C GLY A 165 -5.59 -5.91 28.55
N ASN A 166 -5.12 -5.46 27.39
CA ASN A 166 -5.52 -4.18 26.81
C ASN A 166 -6.70 -4.34 25.84
N LEU A 167 -7.88 -4.62 26.40
CA LEU A 167 -9.11 -4.84 25.63
C LEU A 167 -9.54 -3.60 24.84
N ALA A 168 -9.30 -2.40 25.37
CA ALA A 168 -9.62 -1.15 24.68
C ALA A 168 -8.85 -1.00 23.36
N LEU A 169 -7.56 -1.37 23.36
CA LEU A 169 -6.71 -1.34 22.17
C LEU A 169 -7.08 -2.43 21.16
N LEU A 170 -7.47 -3.60 21.64
CA LEU A 170 -8.02 -4.67 20.81
C LEU A 170 -9.31 -4.23 20.10
N GLN A 171 -10.24 -3.62 20.82
CA GLN A 171 -11.58 -3.27 20.32
C GLN A 171 -11.62 -2.01 19.45
N THR A 172 -10.96 -0.92 19.84
CA THR A 172 -11.16 0.39 19.18
C THR A 172 -10.19 0.69 18.04
N ALA A 173 -8.91 0.33 18.18
CA ALA A 173 -7.88 0.56 17.16
C ALA A 173 -7.61 -0.71 16.33
N GLY A 174 -7.59 -1.89 16.97
CA GLY A 174 -7.35 -3.17 16.31
C GLY A 174 -8.45 -3.53 15.30
N ILE A 175 -9.69 -3.65 15.76
CA ILE A 175 -10.83 -4.07 14.92
C ILE A 175 -11.19 -3.00 13.88
N THR A 176 -11.30 -1.74 14.27
CA THR A 176 -11.74 -0.65 13.37
C THR A 176 -10.87 -0.52 12.13
N LEU A 177 -9.55 -0.70 12.24
CA LEU A 177 -8.64 -0.59 11.11
C LEU A 177 -8.56 -1.87 10.28
N VAL A 178 -8.74 -3.06 10.89
CA VAL A 178 -8.67 -4.33 10.16
C VAL A 178 -9.97 -4.66 9.42
N VAL A 179 -11.12 -4.21 9.90
CA VAL A 179 -12.41 -4.41 9.22
C VAL A 179 -12.40 -3.92 7.76
N PRO A 180 -12.05 -2.64 7.44
CA PRO A 180 -12.01 -2.19 6.05
C PRO A 180 -10.96 -2.95 5.23
N VAL A 181 -9.86 -3.38 5.85
CA VAL A 181 -8.84 -4.22 5.20
C VAL A 181 -9.42 -5.57 4.79
N ILE A 182 -10.07 -6.28 5.71
CA ILE A 182 -10.69 -7.58 5.45
C ILE A 182 -11.79 -7.42 4.40
N THR A 183 -12.66 -6.41 4.54
CA THR A 183 -13.74 -6.14 3.60
C THR A 183 -13.21 -5.89 2.19
N LEU A 184 -12.27 -4.97 2.00
CA LEU A 184 -11.73 -4.66 0.67
C LEU A 184 -10.93 -5.82 0.09
N THR A 185 -10.21 -6.57 0.92
CA THR A 185 -9.48 -7.76 0.48
C THR A 185 -10.44 -8.85 0.04
N ALA A 186 -11.51 -9.12 0.79
CA ALA A 186 -12.54 -10.08 0.41
C ALA A 186 -13.26 -9.68 -0.88
N LEU A 187 -13.65 -8.41 -1.00
CA LEU A 187 -14.29 -7.87 -2.21
C LEU A 187 -13.39 -7.99 -3.45
N ARG A 188 -12.07 -7.88 -3.29
CA ARG A 188 -11.11 -8.08 -4.39
C ARG A 188 -11.15 -9.51 -4.95
N PHE A 189 -11.41 -10.51 -4.13
CA PHE A 189 -11.47 -11.91 -4.54
C PHE A 189 -12.88 -12.37 -4.92
N LEU A 190 -13.91 -11.54 -4.69
CA LEU A 190 -15.28 -11.91 -4.97
C LEU A 190 -15.62 -11.75 -6.47
N PRO A 191 -16.12 -12.79 -7.16
CA PRO A 191 -16.49 -12.68 -8.56
C PRO A 191 -17.66 -11.70 -8.75
N PRO A 192 -17.70 -10.93 -9.86
CA PRO A 192 -18.73 -9.91 -10.12
C PRO A 192 -20.18 -10.44 -10.03
N ARG A 193 -20.38 -11.73 -10.32
CA ARG A 193 -21.68 -12.40 -10.29
C ARG A 193 -22.28 -12.53 -8.87
N LEU A 194 -21.43 -12.54 -7.83
CA LEU A 194 -21.90 -12.56 -6.44
C LEU A 194 -22.27 -11.14 -5.98
N LEU A 195 -21.54 -10.13 -6.44
CA LEU A 195 -21.82 -8.73 -6.12
C LEU A 195 -23.16 -8.25 -6.71
N THR A 196 -23.51 -8.70 -7.92
CA THR A 196 -24.82 -8.42 -8.53
C THR A 196 -25.96 -9.18 -7.85
N LYS A 197 -25.74 -10.43 -7.41
CA LYS A 197 -26.74 -11.21 -6.67
C LYS A 197 -27.08 -10.63 -5.29
N VAL A 198 -26.09 -10.06 -4.60
CA VAL A 198 -26.28 -9.45 -3.27
C VAL A 198 -26.81 -8.02 -3.37
N GLY A 199 -27.04 -7.50 -4.58
CA GLY A 199 -27.59 -6.15 -4.81
C GLY A 199 -26.62 -5.01 -4.46
N LEU A 200 -25.34 -5.33 -4.21
CA LEU A 200 -24.29 -4.33 -3.95
C LEU A 200 -23.85 -3.61 -5.23
N VAL A 201 -24.07 -4.24 -6.38
CA VAL A 201 -23.83 -3.67 -7.70
C VAL A 201 -25.09 -3.90 -8.51
N SER A 202 -25.82 -2.84 -8.82
CA SER A 202 -26.83 -2.90 -9.87
C SER A 202 -26.12 -3.33 -11.14
N ALA A 203 -26.64 -4.33 -11.86
CA ALA A 203 -26.31 -4.46 -13.27
C ALA A 203 -26.59 -3.09 -13.88
N GLU A 204 -25.54 -2.37 -14.24
CA GLU A 204 -25.68 -0.99 -14.72
C GLU A 204 -26.76 -1.03 -15.80
N PRO A 205 -27.83 -0.20 -15.71
CA PRO A 205 -28.69 -0.02 -16.87
C PRO A 205 -27.73 0.36 -17.99
N ALA A 206 -27.73 -0.41 -19.07
CA ALA A 206 -26.82 -0.23 -20.19
C ALA A 206 -26.61 1.26 -20.39
N VAL A 207 -25.39 1.73 -20.09
CA VAL A 207 -25.04 3.14 -20.24
C VAL A 207 -25.48 3.48 -21.66
N GLN A 208 -26.54 4.29 -21.78
CA GLN A 208 -26.79 4.94 -23.05
C GLN A 208 -25.49 5.67 -23.31
N PRO A 209 -24.79 5.35 -24.41
CA PRO A 209 -23.49 5.94 -24.67
C PRO A 209 -23.69 7.45 -24.57
N VAL A 210 -23.06 8.08 -23.58
CA VAL A 210 -22.80 9.52 -23.60
C VAL A 210 -22.37 9.79 -25.02
N ALA A 211 -23.11 10.61 -25.77
CA ALA A 211 -22.93 10.87 -27.18
C ALA A 211 -21.44 10.93 -27.50
N GLN A 212 -20.91 9.75 -27.81
CA GLN A 212 -19.52 9.53 -28.10
C GLN A 212 -19.51 10.11 -29.50
N GLN A 213 -18.70 11.14 -29.73
CA GLN A 213 -18.38 11.48 -31.11
C GLN A 213 -18.01 10.16 -31.76
N ASP A 214 -18.86 9.70 -32.69
CA ASP A 214 -18.84 8.34 -33.19
C ASP A 214 -17.39 7.99 -33.53
N PRO A 215 -16.74 7.04 -32.82
CA PRO A 215 -15.40 6.60 -33.21
C PRO A 215 -15.42 5.91 -34.59
N ALA A 216 -16.62 5.59 -35.09
CA ALA A 216 -16.91 5.09 -36.42
C ALA A 216 -17.33 6.18 -37.42
N ALA A 217 -17.48 7.45 -37.01
CA ALA A 217 -17.53 8.53 -37.98
C ALA A 217 -16.17 8.51 -38.66
N PRO A 218 -16.10 8.25 -39.98
CA PRO A 218 -14.83 8.15 -40.66
C PRO A 218 -14.05 9.43 -40.35
N PRO A 219 -12.80 9.32 -39.85
CA PRO A 219 -12.00 10.50 -39.54
C PRO A 219 -12.07 11.39 -40.76
N ASN A 220 -12.59 12.61 -40.59
CA ASN A 220 -12.81 13.52 -41.72
C ASN A 220 -11.50 13.56 -42.51
N PRO A 221 -11.44 12.99 -43.73
CA PRO A 221 -10.16 12.81 -44.41
C PRO A 221 -9.53 14.14 -44.83
N ARG A 222 -10.27 15.25 -44.69
CA ARG A 222 -9.80 16.62 -44.89
C ARG A 222 -9.24 17.27 -43.62
N ALA A 223 -9.43 16.67 -42.46
CA ALA A 223 -8.86 17.18 -41.21
C ALA A 223 -7.36 16.84 -41.18
N GLY A 224 -6.53 17.84 -40.91
CA GLY A 224 -5.07 17.67 -40.91
C GLY A 224 -4.53 16.73 -39.85
N LYS A 225 -3.21 16.65 -39.75
CA LYS A 225 -2.55 15.94 -38.65
C LYS A 225 -1.99 16.93 -37.64
N VAL A 226 -1.81 16.49 -36.41
CA VAL A 226 -1.19 17.30 -35.35
C VAL A 226 0.12 16.64 -34.99
N GLY A 227 1.21 17.41 -34.99
CA GLY A 227 2.51 16.94 -34.50
C GLY A 227 2.52 16.89 -32.98
N VAL A 228 2.78 15.73 -32.41
CA VAL A 228 2.95 15.53 -30.97
C VAL A 228 4.37 15.02 -30.71
N SER A 229 5.06 15.65 -29.76
CA SER A 229 6.38 15.24 -29.31
C SER A 229 6.41 15.19 -27.78
N VAL A 230 7.09 14.17 -27.24
CA VAL A 230 7.33 14.04 -25.81
C VAL A 230 8.83 14.04 -25.57
N ASP A 231 9.31 14.98 -24.77
CA ASP A 231 10.68 15.03 -24.28
C ASP A 231 10.90 13.91 -23.28
N ASN A 232 11.68 12.89 -23.67
CA ASN A 232 11.94 11.72 -22.85
C ASN A 232 12.85 11.99 -21.64
N GLU A 233 13.67 13.04 -21.67
CA GLU A 233 14.53 13.43 -20.53
C GLU A 233 13.71 14.12 -19.44
N ARG A 234 12.65 14.83 -19.84
CA ARG A 234 11.72 15.49 -18.91
C ARG A 234 10.55 14.60 -18.52
N CYS A 235 10.17 13.63 -19.35
CA CYS A 235 8.99 12.79 -19.11
C CYS A 235 9.22 11.77 -17.99
N GLN A 236 8.61 12.02 -16.83
CA GLN A 236 8.62 11.10 -15.69
C GLN A 236 7.49 10.05 -15.71
N ARG A 237 6.78 9.91 -16.86
CA ARG A 237 5.79 8.85 -17.11
C ARG A 237 4.65 8.78 -16.07
N TYR A 238 4.15 9.93 -15.64
CA TYR A 238 3.02 10.01 -14.70
C TYR A 238 1.68 9.48 -15.24
N GLY A 239 1.54 9.27 -16.55
CA GLY A 239 0.33 8.72 -17.17
C GLY A 239 -0.87 9.67 -17.22
N ILE A 240 -0.69 10.94 -16.85
CA ILE A 240 -1.76 11.94 -16.90
C ILE A 240 -2.16 12.23 -18.37
N CYS A 241 -1.20 12.17 -19.28
CA CYS A 241 -1.45 12.30 -20.72
C CYS A 241 -2.35 11.19 -21.28
N GLU A 242 -2.20 9.94 -20.82
CA GLU A 242 -3.09 8.83 -21.18
C GLU A 242 -4.50 9.05 -20.64
N THR A 243 -4.64 9.64 -19.44
CA THR A 243 -5.97 9.95 -18.89
C THR A 243 -6.65 11.08 -19.66
N ALA A 244 -5.89 12.06 -20.14
CA ALA A 244 -6.41 13.21 -20.87
C ALA A 244 -6.67 12.92 -22.36
N ALA A 245 -5.89 12.02 -22.97
CA ALA A 245 -5.94 11.68 -24.40
C ALA A 245 -5.49 10.23 -24.63
N PRO A 246 -6.32 9.23 -24.25
CA PRO A 246 -5.95 7.81 -24.32
C PRO A 246 -5.71 7.31 -25.76
N GLU A 247 -6.35 7.95 -26.75
CA GLU A 247 -6.16 7.63 -28.17
C GLU A 247 -4.82 8.13 -28.72
N VAL A 248 -4.17 9.06 -28.01
CA VAL A 248 -2.87 9.63 -28.42
C VAL A 248 -1.73 9.10 -27.57
N PHE A 249 -1.94 8.84 -26.28
CA PHE A 249 -0.91 8.43 -25.33
C PHE A 249 -1.34 7.17 -24.57
N GLN A 250 -0.47 6.17 -24.53
CA GLN A 250 -0.69 4.90 -23.87
C GLN A 250 0.51 4.54 -23.00
N LEU A 251 0.29 4.32 -21.71
CA LEU A 251 1.33 3.86 -20.81
C LEU A 251 1.25 2.34 -20.72
N VAL A 252 2.16 1.65 -21.39
CA VAL A 252 2.22 0.18 -21.38
C VAL A 252 2.64 -0.34 -20.01
N GLU A 253 2.29 -1.59 -19.70
CA GLU A 253 2.50 -2.20 -18.37
C GLU A 253 3.97 -2.21 -17.91
N ASP A 254 4.92 -2.18 -18.85
CA ASP A 254 6.35 -2.07 -18.58
C ASP A 254 6.81 -0.66 -18.16
N GLY A 255 5.89 0.31 -18.13
CA GLY A 255 6.12 1.69 -17.74
C GLY A 255 6.69 2.56 -18.87
N ARG A 256 6.72 2.11 -20.13
CA ARG A 256 7.05 2.97 -21.27
C ARG A 256 5.82 3.74 -21.75
N LEU A 257 6.04 4.96 -22.22
CA LEU A 257 4.99 5.75 -22.87
C LEU A 257 5.06 5.48 -24.37
N ARG A 258 3.99 4.93 -24.93
CA ARG A 258 3.72 4.90 -26.37
C ARG A 258 2.81 6.05 -26.71
N TYR A 259 3.06 6.72 -27.83
CA TYR A 259 2.17 7.77 -28.30
C TYR A 259 2.23 7.92 -29.82
N ASP A 260 1.14 8.39 -30.41
CA ASP A 260 1.13 8.77 -31.82
C ASP A 260 1.83 10.14 -31.96
N THR A 261 2.85 10.19 -32.82
CA THR A 261 3.59 11.43 -33.10
C THR A 261 2.85 12.35 -34.08
N SER A 262 1.84 11.81 -34.77
CA SER A 262 1.08 12.52 -35.78
C SER A 262 -0.42 12.18 -35.75
N PRO A 263 -1.11 12.29 -34.59
CA PRO A 263 -2.53 11.98 -34.46
C PRO A 263 -3.39 12.82 -35.40
N HIS A 264 -4.56 12.28 -35.73
CA HIS A 264 -5.58 12.97 -36.53
C HIS A 264 -6.03 14.26 -35.83
N ALA A 265 -6.33 15.32 -36.59
CA ALA A 265 -6.69 16.63 -36.04
C ALA A 265 -7.93 16.61 -35.14
N GLN A 266 -8.80 15.61 -35.24
CA GLN A 266 -9.89 15.41 -34.28
C GLN A 266 -9.41 15.28 -32.83
N PHE A 267 -8.18 14.79 -32.62
CA PHE A 267 -7.57 14.65 -31.30
C PHE A 267 -6.74 15.87 -30.88
N ALA A 268 -6.71 16.96 -31.67
CA ALA A 268 -5.92 18.16 -31.37
C ALA A 268 -6.22 18.74 -29.98
N THR A 269 -7.51 18.85 -29.65
CA THR A 269 -7.95 19.41 -28.36
C THR A 269 -7.53 18.52 -27.20
N GLN A 270 -7.65 17.20 -27.35
CA GLN A 270 -7.24 16.22 -26.35
C GLN A 270 -5.71 16.23 -26.17
N ALA A 271 -4.94 16.26 -27.25
CA ALA A 271 -3.48 16.37 -27.19
C ALA A 271 -3.02 17.69 -26.51
N LYS A 272 -3.67 18.81 -26.81
CA LYS A 272 -3.42 20.11 -26.14
C LYS A 272 -3.81 20.06 -24.65
N ALA A 273 -4.89 19.37 -24.29
CA ALA A 273 -5.27 19.14 -22.90
C ALA A 273 -4.21 18.29 -22.17
N ALA A 274 -3.77 17.19 -22.79
CA ALA A 274 -2.69 16.33 -22.29
C ALA A 274 -1.39 17.12 -22.02
N ALA A 275 -1.03 18.04 -22.91
CA ALA A 275 0.12 18.91 -22.73
C ALA A 275 -0.04 19.87 -21.54
N ARG A 276 -1.22 20.48 -21.39
CA ARG A 276 -1.53 21.39 -20.27
C ARG A 276 -1.51 20.71 -18.91
N CYS A 277 -1.96 19.45 -18.83
CA CYS A 277 -1.94 18.69 -17.59
C CYS A 277 -0.60 17.96 -17.33
N CYS A 278 0.39 18.06 -18.23
CA CYS A 278 1.69 17.44 -18.04
C CYS A 278 2.49 18.17 -16.96
N PRO A 279 2.74 17.59 -15.77
CA PRO A 279 3.40 18.29 -14.67
C PRO A 279 4.84 18.70 -15.02
N MET A 280 5.53 17.85 -15.80
CA MET A 280 6.91 18.09 -16.25
C MET A 280 6.98 19.03 -17.45
N ARG A 281 5.82 19.42 -18.02
CA ARG A 281 5.72 20.14 -19.30
C ARG A 281 6.56 19.50 -20.40
N ALA A 282 6.51 18.18 -20.49
CA ALA A 282 7.30 17.37 -21.41
C ALA A 282 6.64 17.19 -22.80
N ILE A 283 5.39 17.64 -22.98
CA ILE A 283 4.61 17.40 -24.21
C ILE A 283 4.53 18.69 -25.02
N THR A 284 4.87 18.61 -26.29
CA THR A 284 4.71 19.70 -27.27
C THR A 284 3.72 19.28 -28.34
N VAL A 285 2.80 20.18 -28.70
CA VAL A 285 1.76 19.97 -29.71
C VAL A 285 1.87 21.08 -30.74
N GLN A 286 2.04 20.70 -32.00
CA GLN A 286 2.15 21.63 -33.14
C GLN A 286 1.10 21.26 -34.19
N GLU A 287 0.40 22.25 -34.73
CA GLU A 287 -0.51 22.02 -35.84
C GLU A 287 0.31 21.77 -37.11
N ARG A 288 0.15 20.60 -37.75
CA ARG A 288 0.71 20.37 -39.08
C ARG A 288 -0.40 20.65 -40.09
N GLY A 289 -0.31 21.80 -40.76
CA GLY A 289 -1.22 22.12 -41.85
C GLY A 289 -1.20 21.02 -42.92
N VAL A 290 -2.37 20.74 -43.49
CA VAL A 290 -2.48 19.95 -44.72
C VAL A 290 -1.75 20.75 -45.81
N LYS A 291 -0.69 20.19 -46.40
CA LYS A 291 -0.12 20.73 -47.64
C LYS A 291 -1.05 20.41 -48.80
#